data_AF-A0A967HWT8-F1
#
_entry.id   AF-A0A967HWT8-F1
#
_cell.length_a   1.000
_cell.length_b   1.000
_cell.length_c   1.000
_cell.angle_alpha   90.00
_cell.angle_beta   90.00
_cell.angle_gamma   90.00
#
_symmetry.space_group_name_H-M   'P 1'
#
loop_
_entity.id
_entity.type
_entity.pdbx_description
1 polymer ?
#
loop_
_entity_poly.entity_id
_entity_poly.type
_entity_poly.pdbx_seq_one_letter_code
_entity_poly.pdbx_strand_id
1 'polypeptide(L)' 'EIIHRATHDLEKSGILDGTVKVGDKAPDFALQNADGQEFRLKELLSQGPVVLSFYRGKW' A
#
# COMPACT_ATOMS: atom_id res chain seq x y z
N GLU A 1 -5.21 -1.31 27.69
CA GLU A 1 -3.89 -0.66 27.83
C GLU A 1 -2.94 -0.94 26.65
N ILE A 2 -2.72 -2.20 26.26
CA ILE A 2 -1.78 -2.59 25.17
C ILE A 2 -2.13 -1.98 23.79
N ILE A 3 -3.40 -2.01 23.36
CA ILE A 3 -3.80 -1.47 22.04
C ILE A 3 -3.55 0.04 21.94
N HIS A 4 -3.78 0.78 23.03
CA HIS A 4 -3.57 2.22 23.07
C HIS A 4 -2.08 2.56 22.99
N ARG A 5 -1.25 1.81 23.71
CA ARG A 5 0.22 1.92 23.62
C ARG A 5 0.73 1.59 22.23
N ALA A 6 0.28 0.49 21.61
CA ALA A 6 0.71 0.10 20.28
C ALA A 6 0.36 1.15 19.21
N THR A 7 -0.80 1.79 19.32
CA THR A 7 -1.20 2.88 18.40
C THR A 7 -0.30 4.09 18.56
N HIS A 8 -0.06 4.51 19.81
CA HIS A 8 0.80 5.65 20.12
C HIS A 8 2.27 5.40 19.73
N ASP A 9 2.76 4.17 19.87
CA ASP A 9 4.10 3.79 19.40
C ASP A 9 4.18 3.83 17.85
N LEU A 10 3.12 3.42 17.15
CA LEU A 10 3.02 3.58 15.69
C LEU A 10 3.06 5.06 15.28
N GLU A 11 2.29 5.93 15.93
CA GLU A 11 2.28 7.36 15.64
C GLU A 11 3.67 7.97 15.82
N LYS A 12 4.35 7.62 16.93
CA LYS A 12 5.71 8.10 17.22
C LYS A 12 6.78 7.57 16.29
N SER A 13 6.54 6.44 15.61
CA SER A 13 7.52 5.86 14.69
C SER A 13 7.71 6.66 13.40
N GLY A 14 6.87 7.67 13.13
CA GLY A 14 6.85 8.38 11.86
C GLY A 14 6.24 7.55 10.73
N ILE A 15 5.41 6.54 11.04
CA ILE A 15 4.78 5.68 10.02
C ILE A 15 3.89 6.44 9.03
N LEU A 16 3.48 7.65 9.40
CA LEU A 16 2.70 8.55 8.55
C LEU A 16 3.58 9.41 7.63
N ASP A 17 4.89 9.42 7.84
CA ASP A 17 5.83 10.18 7.02
C ASP A 17 5.90 9.53 5.62
N GLY A 18 5.69 10.35 4.58
CA GLY A 18 5.67 9.86 3.20
C GLY A 18 4.37 9.16 2.78
N THR A 19 3.30 9.23 3.58
CA THR A 19 1.99 8.72 3.17
C THR A 19 1.46 9.51 1.97
N VAL A 20 1.02 8.80 0.94
CA VAL A 20 0.46 9.35 -0.30
C VAL A 20 -0.88 10.03 0.00
N LYS A 21 -1.08 11.25 -0.51
CA LYS A 21 -2.32 12.03 -0.36
C LYS A 21 -3.12 12.04 -1.66
N VAL A 22 -4.37 12.48 -1.57
CA VAL A 22 -5.21 12.70 -2.76
C VAL A 22 -4.56 13.74 -3.66
N GLY A 23 -4.42 13.41 -4.94
CA GLY A 23 -3.75 14.25 -5.94
C GLY A 23 -2.27 13.94 -6.14
N ASP A 24 -1.63 13.21 -5.21
CA ASP A 24 -0.26 12.77 -5.38
C ASP A 24 -0.16 11.69 -6.48
N LYS A 25 0.98 11.63 -7.14
CA LYS A 25 1.30 10.53 -8.05
C LYS A 25 1.51 9.27 -7.21
N ALA A 26 0.75 8.20 -7.52
CA ALA A 26 0.95 6.90 -6.90
C ALA A 26 2.41 6.40 -7.12
N PRO A 27 3.10 5.96 -6.06
CA PRO A 27 4.42 5.33 -6.19
C PRO A 27 4.35 4.07 -7.05
N ASP A 28 5.31 3.89 -7.95
CA ASP A 28 5.41 2.65 -8.72
C ASP A 28 5.84 1.50 -7.80
N PHE A 29 5.36 0.30 -8.08
CA PHE A 29 5.74 -0.92 -7.38
C PHE A 29 5.77 -2.10 -8.34
N ALA A 30 6.52 -3.14 -7.97
CA ALA A 30 6.53 -4.44 -8.63
C ALA A 30 6.15 -5.51 -7.61
N LEU A 31 5.13 -6.32 -7.93
CA LEU A 31 4.66 -7.41 -7.06
C LEU A 31 4.45 -8.66 -7.90
N GLN A 32 4.48 -9.82 -7.25
CA GLN A 32 4.11 -11.09 -7.85
C GLN A 32 2.61 -11.34 -7.64
N ASN A 33 1.94 -11.80 -8.69
CA ASN A 33 0.57 -12.33 -8.59
C ASN A 33 0.58 -13.77 -8.02
N ALA A 34 -0.60 -14.38 -7.89
CA ALA A 34 -0.74 -15.74 -7.36
C ALA A 34 -0.03 -16.82 -8.22
N ASP A 35 0.19 -16.54 -9.50
CA ASP A 35 0.90 -17.43 -10.43
C ASP A 35 2.43 -17.19 -10.41
N GLY A 36 2.93 -16.31 -9.54
CA GLY A 36 4.34 -15.94 -9.44
C GLY A 36 4.83 -14.97 -10.53
N GLN A 37 3.93 -14.44 -11.35
CA GLN A 37 4.27 -13.49 -12.41
C GLN A 37 4.41 -12.08 -11.82
N GLU A 38 5.53 -11.42 -12.12
CA GLU A 38 5.74 -10.02 -11.75
C GLU A 38 4.84 -9.11 -12.61
N PHE A 39 4.22 -8.13 -11.97
CA PHE A 39 3.56 -7.01 -12.64
C PHE A 39 3.98 -5.69 -12.01
N ARG A 40 3.91 -4.60 -12.78
CA ARG A 40 4.19 -3.25 -12.29
C ARG A 40 2.98 -2.33 -12.36
N LEU A 41 2.83 -1.44 -11.39
CA LEU A 41 1.72 -0.48 -11.36
C LEU A 41 1.69 0.39 -12.64
N LYS A 42 2.85 0.88 -13.08
CA LYS A 42 2.95 1.70 -14.30
C LYS A 42 2.43 1.00 -15.56
N GLU A 43 2.55 -0.33 -15.65
CA GLU A 43 2.11 -1.13 -16.80
C GLU A 43 0.60 -1.33 -16.78
N LEU A 44 -0.01 -1.41 -15.59
CA LEU A 44 -1.47 -1.44 -15.45
C LEU A 44 -2.08 -0.07 -15.76
N LEU A 45 -1.45 1.01 -15.28
CA LEU A 45 -1.89 2.38 -15.53
C LEU A 45 -1.84 2.79 -17.00
N SER A 46 -0.92 2.21 -17.80
CA SER A 46 -0.89 2.46 -19.24
C SER A 46 -2.04 1.79 -20.00
N GLN A 47 -2.68 0.78 -19.40
CA GLN A 47 -3.84 0.08 -19.96
C GLN A 47 -5.17 0.73 -19.53
N GLY A 48 -5.19 1.44 -18.39
CA GLY A 48 -6.35 2.18 -17.94
C GLY A 48 -6.30 2.53 -16.44
N PRO A 49 -7.40 3.11 -15.91
CA PRO A 49 -7.51 3.40 -14.49
C PRO A 49 -7.40 2.13 -13.64
N VAL A 50 -6.72 2.23 -12.50
CA VAL A 50 -6.51 1.11 -11.56
C VAL A 50 -7.20 1.40 -10.23
N VAL A 51 -7.88 0.40 -9.67
CA VAL A 51 -8.40 0.41 -8.31
C VAL A 51 -7.56 -0.56 -7.46
N LEU A 52 -6.91 -0.05 -6.41
CA LEU A 52 -6.14 -0.86 -5.48
C LEU A 52 -6.93 -1.09 -4.19
N SER A 53 -7.10 -2.36 -3.81
CA SER A 53 -7.77 -2.77 -2.59
C SER A 53 -6.81 -3.55 -1.70
N PHE A 54 -6.61 -3.10 -0.46
CA PHE A 54 -5.80 -3.80 0.52
C PHE A 54 -6.67 -4.77 1.31
N TYR A 55 -6.53 -6.06 1.02
CA TYR A 55 -7.23 -7.10 1.76
C TYR A 55 -6.37 -7.63 2.90
N ARG A 56 -6.82 -7.40 4.14
CA ARG A 56 -6.23 -7.97 5.36
C ARG A 56 -7.06 -9.16 5.86
N GLY A 57 -6.86 -10.32 5.25
CA GLY A 57 -7.50 -11.58 5.65
C GLY A 57 -6.66 -12.40 6.63
N LYS A 58 -7.28 -13.41 7.24
CA LYS A 58 -6.57 -14.62 7.68
C LYS A 58 -6.64 -15.64 6.54
N TRP A 59 -5.52 -16.26 6.23
CA TRP A 59 -5.47 -17.52 5.49
C TRP A 59 -5.98 -18.65 6.37
#